data_AF-A0A0S3R042-F1
#
_entry.id   AF-A0A0S3R042-F1
#
_cell.length_a   1.000
_cell.length_b   1.000
_cell.length_c   1.000
_cell.angle_alpha   90.00
_cell.angle_beta   90.00
_cell.angle_gamma   90.00
#
_symmetry.space_group_name_H-M   'P 1'
#
loop_
_entity.id
_entity.type
_entity.pdbx_description
1 polymer ?
#
loop_
_entity_poly.entity_id
_entity_poly.type
_entity_poly.pdbx_seq_one_letter_code
_entity_poly.pdbx_strand_id
1 'polypeptide(L)' 'NIVGGAALPDTAEKITIDTILSDGPNGGSVVKLRIKYHSKGDAPPNEDELKAGKAKSDALFKVIEAYLLANA' A
#
# COMPACT_ATOMS: atom_id res chain seq x y z
N ASN A 1 11.60 9.56 -6.20
CA ASN A 1 11.11 9.52 -4.81
C ASN A 1 9.76 10.19 -4.74
N ILE A 2 8.73 9.48 -4.26
CA ILE A 2 7.55 10.17 -3.74
C ILE A 2 8.03 10.87 -2.46
N VAL A 3 8.07 12.21 -2.49
CA VAL A 3 8.35 13.03 -1.31
C VAL A 3 7.05 13.73 -0.97
N GLY A 4 6.46 13.33 0.15
CA GLY A 4 5.09 13.66 0.50
C GLY A 4 4.35 12.39 0.90
N GLY A 5 4.21 12.20 2.20
CA GLY A 5 3.41 11.14 2.79
C GLY A 5 2.64 11.73 3.96
N ALA A 6 1.45 11.21 4.22
CA ALA A 6 0.78 11.48 5.49
C ALA A 6 1.70 11.04 6.65
N ALA A 7 1.58 11.71 7.79
CA ALA A 7 2.27 11.29 9.00
C ALA A 7 1.99 9.80 9.27
N LEU A 8 2.99 9.10 9.82
CA LEU A 8 2.76 7.75 10.32
C LEU A 8 1.65 7.78 11.38
N PRO A 9 0.86 6.71 11.50
CA PRO A 9 -0.08 6.59 12.60
C PRO A 9 0.64 6.71 13.94
N ASP A 10 -0.07 7.16 14.97
CA ASP A 10 0.53 7.41 16.28
C ASP A 10 1.11 6.14 16.90
N THR A 11 0.60 4.96 16.52
CA THR A 11 1.05 3.66 17.01
C THR A 11 2.25 3.09 16.23
N ALA A 12 2.72 3.73 15.15
CA ALA A 12 3.83 3.26 14.31
C ALA A 12 5.13 4.06 14.52
N GLU A 13 6.24 3.36 14.69
CA GLU A 13 7.61 3.92 14.55
C GLU A 13 8.08 3.88 13.11
N LYS A 14 7.69 2.83 12.38
CA LYS A 14 8.06 2.61 11.00
C LYS A 14 7.05 1.71 10.32
N ILE A 15 6.75 2.01 9.06
CA ILE A 15 6.00 1.12 8.18
C ILE A 15 6.86 0.85 6.96
N THR A 16 7.09 -0.43 6.66
CA THR A 16 7.75 -0.85 5.42
C THR A 16 6.71 -1.50 4.51
N ILE A 17 6.64 -1.05 3.26
CA ILE A 17 5.72 -1.60 2.25
C ILE A 17 6.58 -2.19 1.14
N ASP A 18 6.62 -3.51 1.06
CA ASP A 18 7.22 -4.21 -0.08
C ASP A 18 6.12 -4.43 -1.14
N THR A 19 6.33 -3.88 -2.34
CA THR A 19 5.43 -4.09 -3.49
C THR A 19 6.04 -5.14 -4.41
N ILE A 20 5.28 -6.21 -4.68
CA ILE A 20 5.71 -7.30 -5.55
C ILE A 20 4.68 -7.41 -6.68
N LEU A 21 5.14 -7.31 -7.92
CA LEU A 21 4.34 -7.54 -9.11
C LEU A 21 4.66 -8.92 -9.67
N SER A 22 3.64 -9.60 -10.15
CA SER A 22 3.76 -10.87 -10.88
C SER A 22 2.75 -10.93 -12.00
N ASP A 23 3.00 -11.80 -12.97
CA ASP A 23 2.07 -12.05 -14.07
C ASP A 23 0.70 -12.48 -13.53
N GLY A 24 -0.34 -11.90 -14.10
CA GLY A 24 -1.74 -12.22 -13.82
C GLY A 24 -2.44 -12.84 -15.02
N PRO A 25 -3.71 -13.25 -14.86
CA PRO A 25 -4.51 -13.79 -15.95
C PRO A 25 -4.66 -12.79 -17.11
N ASN A 26 -4.84 -13.30 -18.33
CA ASN A 26 -5.16 -12.50 -19.52
C ASN A 26 -4.14 -11.39 -19.84
N GLY A 27 -2.85 -11.60 -19.51
CA GLY A 27 -1.81 -10.59 -19.71
C GLY A 27 -1.86 -9.43 -18.71
N GLY A 28 -2.67 -9.55 -17.64
CA GLY A 28 -2.70 -8.60 -16.53
C GLY A 28 -1.56 -8.82 -15.53
N SER A 29 -1.65 -8.14 -14.39
CA SER A 29 -0.70 -8.30 -13.29
C SER A 29 -1.42 -8.51 -11.97
N VAL A 30 -0.78 -9.25 -11.06
CA VAL A 30 -1.18 -9.35 -9.66
C VAL A 30 -0.20 -8.53 -8.83
N VAL A 31 -0.74 -7.58 -8.05
CA VAL A 31 0.05 -6.80 -7.09
C VAL A 31 -0.11 -7.39 -5.70
N LYS A 32 1.00 -7.82 -5.10
CA LYS A 32 1.06 -8.26 -3.71
C LYS A 32 1.79 -7.22 -2.87
N LEU A 33 1.07 -6.69 -1.88
CA LEU A 33 1.63 -5.78 -0.89
C LEU A 33 1.95 -6.54 0.39
N ARG A 34 3.21 -6.46 0.84
CA ARG A 34 3.62 -6.94 2.17
C ARG A 34 3.92 -5.72 3.04
N ILE A 35 3.07 -5.51 4.03
CA ILE A 35 3.19 -4.41 4.98
C ILE A 35 3.83 -4.95 6.27
N LYS A 36 4.95 -4.37 6.68
CA LYS A 36 5.59 -4.64 7.98
C LYS A 36 5.37 -3.41 8.85
N TYR A 37 4.60 -3.62 9.93
CA TYR A 37 4.26 -2.58 10.89
C TYR A 37 5.20 -2.70 12.10
N HIS A 38 5.99 -1.67 12.35
CA HIS A 38 6.82 -1.57 13.55
C HIS A 38 6.12 -0.63 14.53
N SER A 39 5.56 -1.20 15.60
CA SER A 39 4.80 -0.46 16.61
C SER A 39 5.70 0.37 17.53
N LYS A 40 5.13 1.44 18.09
CA LYS A 40 5.70 2.13 19.25
C LYS A 40 5.45 1.27 20.48
N GLY A 41 6.54 0.72 21.04
CA GLY A 41 6.46 -0.24 22.15
C GLY A 41 5.53 -1.42 21.82
N ASP A 42 4.77 -1.87 22.82
CA ASP A 42 3.86 -3.02 22.70
C ASP A 42 2.45 -2.63 22.19
N ALA A 43 2.27 -1.42 21.65
CA ALA A 43 0.98 -1.00 21.12
C ALA A 43 0.62 -1.82 19.87
N PRO A 44 -0.51 -2.56 19.85
CA PRO A 44 -0.91 -3.30 18.67
C PRO A 44 -1.26 -2.34 17.51
N PRO A 45 -1.09 -2.76 16.25
CA PRO A 45 -1.58 -2.00 15.11
C PRO A 45 -3.09 -1.78 15.21
N ASN A 46 -3.55 -0.56 14.94
CA ASN A 46 -4.97 -0.27 14.88
C ASN A 46 -5.58 -0.86 13.59
N GLU A 47 -6.62 -1.68 13.72
CA GLU A 47 -7.26 -2.35 12.60
C GLU A 47 -7.89 -1.37 11.59
N ASP A 48 -8.45 -0.25 12.07
CA ASP A 48 -9.05 0.77 11.21
C ASP A 48 -7.99 1.52 10.41
N GLU A 49 -6.83 1.79 11.01
CA GLU A 49 -5.67 2.37 10.31
C GLU A 49 -5.13 1.42 9.24
N LEU A 50 -5.05 0.12 9.53
CA LEU A 50 -4.64 -0.90 8.56
C LEU A 50 -5.62 -0.98 7.39
N LYS A 51 -6.93 -0.97 7.65
CA LYS A 51 -7.96 -0.95 6.61
C LYS A 51 -7.88 0.31 5.76
N ALA A 52 -7.70 1.48 6.38
CA ALA A 52 -7.54 2.74 5.67
C ALA A 52 -6.28 2.76 4.80
N GLY A 53 -5.16 2.23 5.30
CA GLY A 53 -3.92 2.07 4.54
C GLY A 53 -4.09 1.16 3.33
N LYS A 54 -4.82 0.04 3.49
CA LYS A 54 -5.16 -0.85 2.39
C LYS A 54 -6.02 -0.15 1.34
N ALA A 55 -7.09 0.53 1.75
CA ALA A 55 -8.00 1.22 0.84
C ALA A 55 -7.28 2.30 0.00
N LYS A 56 -6.37 3.06 0.62
CA LYS A 56 -5.51 4.03 -0.08
C LYS A 56 -4.61 3.35 -1.12
N SER A 57 -4.02 2.20 -0.78
CA SER A 57 -3.17 1.44 -1.70
C SER A 57 -3.97 0.90 -2.88
N ASP A 58 -5.15 0.32 -2.63
CA ASP A 58 -6.04 -0.17 -3.68
C ASP A 58 -6.45 0.96 -4.64
N ALA A 59 -6.77 2.15 -4.10
CA ALA A 59 -7.12 3.32 -4.90
C ALA A 59 -5.95 3.80 -5.77
N LEU A 60 -4.73 3.82 -5.22
CA LEU A 60 -3.53 4.21 -5.97
C LEU A 60 -3.30 3.28 -7.18
N PHE A 61 -3.34 1.96 -6.97
CA PHE A 61 -3.11 1.01 -8.07
C PHE A 61 -4.23 1.06 -9.12
N LYS A 62 -5.49 1.27 -8.73
CA LYS A 62 -6.59 1.48 -9.69
C LYS A 62 -6.36 2.72 -10.56
N VAL A 63 -5.88 3.83 -10.00
CA VAL A 63 -5.58 5.03 -10.77
C VAL A 63 -4.41 4.80 -11.74
N ILE A 64 -3.36 4.10 -11.28
CA ILE A 64 -2.22 3.73 -12.14
C ILE A 64 -2.70 2.85 -13.29
N GLU A 65 -3.48 1.81 -13.00
CA GLU A 65 -4.05 0.91 -14.03
C GLU A 65 -4.90 1.68 -15.04
N ALA A 66 -5.82 2.53 -14.58
CA ALA A 66 -6.67 3.34 -15.45
C ALA A 66 -5.85 4.29 -16.35
N TYR A 67 -4.82 4.92 -15.80
CA TYR A 67 -3.92 5.79 -16.57
C TYR A 67 -3.17 5.01 -17.65
N LEU A 68 -2.59 3.86 -17.31
CA LEU A 68 -1.87 3.03 -18.26
C LEU A 68 -2.78 2.52 -19.38
N LEU A 69 -4.00 2.08 -19.06
CA LEU A 69 -4.98 1.64 -20.06
C LEU A 69 -5.43 2.76 -21.00
N ALA A 70 -5.53 4.00 -20.50
CA ALA A 70 -5.92 5.14 -21.32
C ALA A 70 -4.78 5.70 -22.19
N ASN A 71 -3.52 5.33 -21.92
CA ASN A 71 -2.33 5.86 -22.58
C ASN A 71 -1.40 4.74 -23.09
N ALA A 72 -1.98 3.58 -23.42
CA ALA A 72 -1.29 2.44 -24.02
C ALA A 72 -1.00 2.66 -25.51
#